data_AF-A0AAW0Z1F3-F1
#
_entry.id   AF-A0AAW0Z1F3-F1
#
_cell.length_a   1.000
_cell.length_b   1.000
_cell.length_c   1.000
_cell.angle_alpha   90.00
_cell.angle_beta   90.00
_cell.angle_gamma   90.00
#
_symmetry.space_group_name_H-M   'P 1'
#
loop_
_entity.id
_entity.type
_entity.pdbx_description
1 polymer ?
#
loop_
_entity_poly.entity_id
_entity_poly.type
_entity_poly.pdbx_seq_one_letter_code
_entity_poly.pdbx_strand_id
1 'polypeptide(L)'
;MSAFPASLAPAARSAYRSVLRSARITFQGDPARHLALISALRSTFQSPALSPPIESTPSSTDATAQIGQEEIAKRIEEWKEAAVFLRRNVVQGEEQNDGSWKLRVTKDTELGDNASVKEPPKLPMTPFPNRNRRRCGDGAAAKQTS
;
A
#
# COMPACT_ATOMS: atom_id res chain seq x y z
N MET A 1 -21.94 13.44 -20.24
CA MET A 1 -21.25 14.73 -20.44
C MET A 1 -19.90 14.64 -19.77
N SER A 2 -18.81 15.07 -20.43
CA SER A 2 -17.44 14.89 -19.92
C SER A 2 -17.21 15.73 -18.66
N ALA A 3 -16.94 15.07 -17.53
CA ALA A 3 -16.63 15.71 -16.26
C ALA A 3 -15.28 16.45 -16.25
N PHE A 4 -14.44 16.24 -17.28
CA PHE A 4 -13.09 16.78 -17.38
C PHE A 4 -12.97 17.80 -18.53
N PRO A 5 -12.07 18.81 -18.42
CA PRO A 5 -11.76 19.71 -19.52
C PRO A 5 -11.20 18.92 -20.72
N ALA A 6 -11.46 19.41 -21.94
CA ALA A 6 -11.14 18.69 -23.17
C ALA A 6 -9.64 18.32 -23.29
N SER A 7 -8.74 19.17 -22.78
CA SER A 7 -7.29 18.95 -22.75
C SER A 7 -6.88 17.73 -21.89
N LEU A 8 -7.57 17.51 -20.76
CA LEU A 8 -7.24 16.45 -19.80
C LEU A 8 -8.10 15.18 -19.98
N ALA A 9 -9.19 15.26 -20.74
CA ALA A 9 -10.05 14.12 -21.05
C ALA A 9 -9.29 12.86 -21.54
N PRO A 10 -8.31 12.92 -22.47
CA PRO A 10 -7.56 11.72 -22.88
C PRO A 10 -6.70 11.15 -21.73
N ALA A 11 -6.07 12.02 -20.93
CA ALA A 11 -5.26 11.61 -19.79
C ALA A 11 -6.10 10.93 -18.70
N ALA A 12 -7.26 11.50 -18.37
CA ALA A 12 -8.22 10.92 -17.42
C ALA A 12 -8.71 9.54 -17.88
N ARG A 13 -9.06 9.39 -19.17
CA ARG A 13 -9.45 8.10 -19.75
C ARG A 13 -8.32 7.06 -19.67
N SER A 14 -7.09 7.49 -19.90
CA SER A 14 -5.92 6.61 -19.78
C SER A 14 -5.76 6.10 -18.35
N ALA A 15 -5.84 7.00 -17.35
CA ALA A 15 -5.76 6.64 -15.94
C ALA A 15 -6.88 5.69 -15.51
N TYR A 16 -8.12 5.97 -15.90
CA TYR A 16 -9.26 5.09 -15.66
C TYR A 16 -9.01 3.68 -16.24
N ARG A 17 -8.51 3.59 -17.48
CA ARG A 17 -8.20 2.29 -18.12
C ARG A 17 -7.00 1.59 -17.49
N SER A 18 -6.01 2.30 -16.95
CA SER A 18 -4.89 1.65 -16.25
C SER A 18 -5.36 1.00 -14.95
N VAL A 19 -6.23 1.68 -14.19
CA VAL A 19 -6.80 1.15 -12.94
C VAL A 19 -7.72 -0.04 -13.22
N LEU A 20 -8.58 0.02 -14.25
CA LEU A 20 -9.42 -1.12 -14.62
C LEU A 20 -8.59 -2.36 -14.98
N ARG A 21 -7.47 -2.16 -15.70
CA ARG A 21 -6.58 -3.25 -16.05
C ARG A 21 -5.81 -3.79 -14.84
N SER A 22 -5.37 -2.93 -13.91
CA SER A 22 -4.72 -3.39 -12.68
C SER A 22 -5.68 -4.19 -11.83
N ALA A 23 -6.87 -3.64 -11.58
CA ALA A 23 -7.95 -4.28 -10.83
C ALA A 23 -8.29 -5.67 -11.37
N ARG A 24 -8.37 -5.82 -12.70
CA ARG A 24 -8.66 -7.12 -13.32
C ARG A 24 -7.57 -8.15 -13.03
N ILE A 25 -6.31 -7.75 -13.01
CA ILE A 25 -5.17 -8.64 -12.73
C ILE A 25 -5.15 -9.00 -11.24
N THR A 26 -5.32 -7.99 -10.36
CA THR A 26 -5.22 -8.16 -8.92
C THR A 26 -6.39 -8.93 -8.34
N PHE A 27 -7.61 -8.75 -8.86
CA PHE A 27 -8.85 -9.33 -8.33
C PHE A 27 -9.42 -10.48 -9.18
N GLN A 28 -8.60 -11.15 -10.00
CA GLN A 28 -9.10 -12.20 -10.90
C GLN A 28 -9.73 -13.39 -10.16
N GLY A 29 -9.34 -13.67 -8.91
CA GLY A 29 -9.94 -14.71 -8.08
C GLY A 29 -11.17 -14.27 -7.28
N ASP A 30 -11.50 -12.98 -7.27
CA ASP A 30 -12.58 -12.40 -6.46
C ASP A 30 -13.44 -11.43 -7.31
N PRO A 31 -14.44 -11.97 -8.04
CA PRO A 31 -15.27 -11.15 -8.92
C PRO A 31 -16.11 -10.14 -8.14
N ALA A 32 -16.50 -10.45 -6.89
CA ALA A 32 -17.31 -9.55 -6.07
C ALA A 32 -16.52 -8.28 -5.72
N ARG A 33 -15.27 -8.44 -5.26
CA ARG A 33 -14.40 -7.31 -4.92
C ARG A 33 -13.96 -6.53 -6.15
N HIS A 34 -13.73 -7.22 -7.28
CA HIS A 34 -13.47 -6.57 -8.56
C HIS A 34 -14.64 -5.66 -8.98
N LEU A 35 -15.89 -6.13 -8.88
CA LEU A 35 -17.07 -5.34 -9.24
C LEU A 35 -17.28 -4.15 -8.30
N ALA A 36 -17.09 -4.34 -6.99
CA ALA A 36 -17.18 -3.28 -6.00
C ALA A 36 -16.15 -2.15 -6.26
N LEU A 37 -14.93 -2.52 -6.67
CA LEU A 37 -13.93 -1.52 -7.03
C LEU A 37 -14.28 -0.79 -8.33
N ILE A 38 -14.84 -1.48 -9.32
CA ILE A 38 -15.29 -0.84 -10.57
C ILE A 38 -16.42 0.15 -10.30
N SER A 39 -17.39 -0.18 -9.45
CA SER A 39 -18.49 0.73 -9.12
C SER A 39 -17.99 1.98 -8.41
N ALA A 40 -17.07 1.83 -7.45
CA ALA A 40 -16.42 2.95 -6.77
C ALA A 40 -15.58 3.80 -7.75
N LEU A 41 -14.82 3.18 -8.66
CA LEU A 41 -14.03 3.89 -9.66
C LEU A 41 -14.93 4.70 -10.61
N ARG A 42 -16.09 4.16 -10.98
CA ARG A 42 -17.03 4.89 -11.84
C ARG A 42 -17.58 6.12 -11.14
N SER A 43 -17.95 6.02 -9.86
CA SER A 43 -18.45 7.18 -9.11
C SER A 43 -17.37 8.24 -8.89
N THR A 44 -16.11 7.85 -8.64
CA THR A 44 -15.00 8.81 -8.47
C THR A 44 -14.72 9.58 -9.77
N PHE A 45 -14.63 8.89 -10.91
CA PHE A 45 -14.36 9.51 -12.22
C PHE A 45 -15.58 10.22 -12.84
N GLN A 46 -16.77 10.05 -12.28
CA GLN A 46 -17.93 10.88 -12.61
C GLN A 46 -17.83 12.29 -12.01
N SER A 47 -17.10 12.45 -10.89
CA SER A 47 -16.84 13.76 -10.29
C SER A 47 -15.67 14.47 -11.01
N PRO A 48 -15.78 15.78 -11.33
CA PRO A 48 -14.66 16.56 -11.88
C PRO A 48 -13.45 16.60 -10.94
N ALA A 49 -13.70 16.44 -9.65
CA ALA A 49 -12.71 16.51 -8.58
C ALA A 49 -11.95 15.19 -8.34
N LEU A 50 -12.32 14.09 -9.02
CA LEU A 50 -11.74 12.75 -8.80
C LEU A 50 -11.75 12.32 -7.32
N SER A 51 -12.71 12.84 -6.53
CA SER A 51 -12.81 12.59 -5.09
C SER A 51 -13.65 11.34 -4.82
N PRO A 52 -13.20 10.40 -3.97
CA PRO A 52 -14.02 9.28 -3.56
C PRO A 52 -15.18 9.73 -2.65
N PRO A 53 -16.34 9.06 -2.70
CA PRO A 53 -17.51 9.45 -1.89
C PRO A 53 -17.37 9.21 -0.38
N ILE A 54 -16.28 8.60 0.11
CA ILE A 54 -16.16 8.10 1.50
C ILE A 54 -15.24 8.97 2.37
N GLU A 55 -14.34 9.79 1.80
CA GLU A 55 -13.36 10.55 2.57
C GLU A 55 -13.53 12.05 2.38
N SER A 56 -14.68 12.58 2.82
CA SER A 56 -14.73 13.95 3.32
C SER A 56 -14.04 14.00 4.68
N THR A 57 -12.70 13.94 4.68
CA THR A 57 -11.96 14.63 5.75
C THR A 57 -12.17 16.13 5.53
N PRO A 58 -12.54 16.91 6.56
CA PRO A 58 -12.75 18.34 6.41
C PRO A 58 -11.38 19.03 6.34
N SER A 59 -10.72 18.94 5.19
CA SER A 59 -9.71 19.91 4.81
C SER A 59 -10.22 20.63 3.59
N SER A 60 -10.47 21.94 3.75
CA SER A 60 -11.07 22.87 2.78
C SER A 60 -12.58 22.72 2.52
N THR A 61 -13.38 23.04 3.54
CA THR A 61 -14.54 23.91 3.31
C THR A 61 -14.06 25.10 2.44
N ASP A 62 -14.72 25.32 1.30
CA ASP A 62 -14.53 26.39 0.30
C ASP A 62 -13.88 26.03 -1.06
N ALA A 63 -13.47 24.77 -1.30
CA ALA A 63 -12.81 24.38 -2.57
C ALA A 63 -13.75 23.96 -3.73
N THR A 64 -15.04 24.30 -3.69
CA THR A 64 -15.93 24.17 -4.88
C THR A 64 -15.70 25.27 -5.92
N ALA A 65 -14.88 26.27 -5.58
CA ALA A 65 -14.42 27.30 -6.50
C ALA A 65 -13.05 26.91 -7.10
N GLN A 66 -13.07 26.51 -8.37
CA GLN A 66 -11.89 26.43 -9.25
C GLN A 66 -10.76 25.51 -8.77
N ILE A 67 -11.00 24.20 -8.78
CA ILE A 67 -9.89 23.23 -8.89
C ILE A 67 -9.15 23.58 -10.19
N GLY A 68 -7.93 24.11 -10.05
CA GLY A 68 -7.10 24.48 -11.19
C GLY A 68 -6.85 23.27 -12.10
N GLN A 69 -6.73 23.51 -13.40
CA GLN A 69 -6.47 22.45 -14.37
C GLN A 69 -5.22 21.63 -14.00
N GLU A 70 -4.22 22.27 -13.37
CA GLU A 70 -3.01 21.63 -12.87
C GLU A 70 -3.28 20.62 -11.74
N GLU A 71 -4.19 20.94 -10.82
CA GLU A 71 -4.55 20.07 -9.71
C GLU A 71 -5.30 18.82 -10.22
N ILE A 72 -6.17 18.99 -11.22
CA ILE A 72 -6.83 17.86 -11.89
C ILE A 72 -5.78 16.97 -12.58
N ALA A 73 -4.77 17.57 -13.21
CA ALA A 73 -3.70 16.81 -13.86
C ALA A 73 -2.88 15.99 -12.85
N LYS A 74 -2.54 16.58 -11.68
CA LYS A 74 -1.87 15.86 -10.58
C LYS A 74 -2.68 14.68 -10.08
N ARG A 75 -3.98 14.88 -9.82
CA ARG A 75 -4.88 13.78 -9.42
C ARG A 75 -4.94 12.67 -10.46
N ILE A 76 -5.00 13.01 -11.75
CA ILE A 76 -4.96 12.01 -12.82
C ILE A 76 -3.66 11.19 -12.78
N GLU A 77 -2.54 11.82 -12.43
CA GLU A 77 -1.25 11.15 -12.27
C GLU A 77 -1.21 10.26 -11.03
N GLU A 78 -1.70 10.73 -9.89
CA GLU A 78 -1.87 9.94 -8.66
C GLU A 78 -2.68 8.67 -8.92
N TRP A 79 -3.76 8.75 -9.71
CA TRP A 79 -4.56 7.58 -10.09
C TRP A 79 -3.80 6.60 -11.00
N LYS A 80 -2.84 7.06 -11.81
CA LYS A 80 -1.95 6.17 -12.57
C LYS A 80 -0.96 5.48 -11.63
N GLU A 81 -0.42 6.20 -10.66
CA GLU A 81 0.47 5.63 -9.64
C GLU A 81 -0.28 4.61 -8.79
N ALA A 82 -1.52 4.90 -8.38
CA ALA A 82 -2.39 3.95 -7.70
C ALA A 82 -2.62 2.68 -8.53
N ALA A 83 -2.74 2.80 -9.86
CA ALA A 83 -2.84 1.64 -10.74
C ALA A 83 -1.57 0.77 -10.73
N VAL A 84 -0.40 1.39 -10.70
CA VAL A 84 0.89 0.69 -10.57
C VAL A 84 0.97 0.05 -9.19
N PHE A 85 0.67 0.80 -8.13
CA PHE A 85 0.67 0.34 -6.75
C PHE A 85 -0.20 -0.91 -6.58
N LEU A 86 -1.43 -0.90 -7.10
CA LEU A 86 -2.33 -2.05 -7.07
C LEU A 86 -1.69 -3.30 -7.68
N ARG A 87 -1.05 -3.20 -8.84
CA ARG A 87 -0.42 -4.37 -9.50
C ARG A 87 0.79 -4.88 -8.74
N ARG A 88 1.57 -3.96 -8.15
CA ARG A 88 2.86 -4.28 -7.57
C ARG A 88 2.77 -4.75 -6.13
N ASN A 89 1.86 -4.15 -5.35
CA ASN A 89 1.82 -4.29 -3.90
C ASN A 89 0.62 -5.11 -3.40
N VAL A 90 -0.47 -5.23 -4.18
CA VAL A 90 -1.65 -5.96 -3.73
C VAL A 90 -1.65 -7.36 -4.33
N VAL A 91 -1.64 -8.37 -3.44
CA VAL A 91 -1.77 -9.79 -3.78
C VAL A 91 -3.01 -10.37 -3.11
N GLN A 92 -3.60 -11.38 -3.75
CA GLN A 92 -4.72 -12.14 -3.19
C GLN A 92 -4.23 -13.46 -2.60
N GLY A 93 -4.76 -13.85 -1.44
CA GLY A 93 -4.65 -15.21 -0.95
C GLY A 93 -5.75 -16.07 -1.55
N GLU A 94 -5.38 -17.22 -2.13
CA GLU A 94 -6.31 -18.27 -2.53
C GLU A 94 -6.28 -19.37 -1.46
N GLU A 95 -7.45 -19.76 -0.95
CA GLU A 95 -7.58 -20.86 -0.01
C GLU A 95 -7.37 -22.18 -0.76
N GLN A 96 -6.47 -23.01 -0.24
CA GLN A 96 -6.22 -24.35 -0.73
C GLN A 96 -7.11 -25.34 0.03
N ASN A 97 -7.44 -26.46 -0.61
CA ASN A 97 -8.31 -27.51 -0.04
C ASN A 97 -7.82 -28.06 1.31
N ASP A 98 -6.55 -27.86 1.64
CA ASP A 98 -5.90 -28.31 2.87
C ASP A 98 -6.00 -27.29 4.02
N GLY A 99 -6.75 -26.19 3.84
CA GLY A 99 -6.89 -25.08 4.79
C GLY A 99 -5.68 -24.12 4.83
N SER A 100 -4.74 -24.28 3.91
CA SER A 100 -3.58 -23.39 3.74
C SER A 100 -3.91 -22.26 2.75
N TRP A 101 -3.26 -21.11 2.90
CA TRP A 101 -3.46 -19.95 2.02
C TRP A 101 -2.26 -19.76 1.12
N LYS A 102 -2.48 -19.75 -0.20
CA LYS A 102 -1.44 -19.48 -1.19
C LYS A 102 -1.57 -18.05 -1.70
N LEU A 103 -0.50 -17.27 -1.56
CA LEU A 103 -0.47 -15.92 -2.13
C LEU A 103 -0.27 -16.00 -3.65
N ARG A 104 -1.13 -15.30 -4.38
CA ARG A 104 -1.06 -15.18 -5.83
C ARG A 104 -0.15 -14.02 -6.22
N VAL A 105 1.13 -14.31 -6.23
CA VAL A 105 2.19 -13.41 -6.67
C VAL A 105 2.25 -13.43 -8.21
N THR A 106 2.27 -12.26 -8.84
CA THR A 106 2.32 -12.14 -10.31
C THR A 106 3.69 -11.66 -10.77
N LYS A 107 3.97 -11.61 -12.08
CA LYS A 107 5.28 -11.14 -12.58
C LYS A 107 5.54 -9.66 -12.26
N ASP A 108 4.47 -8.89 -12.10
CA ASP A 108 4.52 -7.45 -11.86
C ASP A 108 4.56 -7.12 -10.36
N THR A 109 4.34 -8.10 -9.48
CA THR A 109 4.40 -7.85 -8.03
C THR A 109 5.85 -7.66 -7.60
N GLU A 110 6.12 -6.57 -6.90
CA GLU A 110 7.46 -6.30 -6.36
C GLU A 110 7.70 -7.25 -5.18
N LEU A 111 8.51 -8.28 -5.39
CA LEU A 111 9.09 -9.03 -4.29
C LEU A 111 10.24 -8.20 -3.76
N GLY A 112 10.04 -7.55 -2.61
CA GLY A 112 11.13 -6.86 -1.93
C GLY A 112 12.29 -7.82 -1.69
N ASP A 113 13.51 -7.36 -2.00
CA ASP A 113 14.71 -8.10 -1.64
C ASP A 113 14.91 -8.00 -0.12
N ASN A 114 14.40 -8.99 0.59
CA ASN A 114 14.51 -9.08 2.06
C ASN A 114 15.95 -9.37 2.53
N ALA A 115 16.96 -9.35 1.65
CA ALA A 115 18.35 -9.56 2.01
C ALA A 115 18.84 -8.59 3.10
N SER A 116 18.43 -7.31 3.06
CA SER A 116 18.84 -6.30 4.05
C SER A 116 18.30 -6.53 5.48
N VAL A 117 17.26 -7.35 5.66
CA VAL A 117 16.72 -7.68 7.00
C VAL A 117 17.60 -8.72 7.70
N LYS A 118 18.31 -9.56 6.93
CA LYS A 118 19.22 -10.57 7.49
C LYS A 118 20.52 -9.96 8.03
N GLU A 119 20.92 -8.81 7.50
CA GLU A 119 22.11 -8.07 7.94
C GLU A 119 21.71 -6.69 8.48
N PRO A 120 21.15 -6.61 9.70
CA PRO A 120 20.87 -5.31 10.30
C PRO A 120 22.18 -4.51 10.44
N PRO A 121 22.17 -3.20 10.13
CA PRO A 121 23.34 -2.36 10.36
C PRO A 121 23.71 -2.43 11.83
N LYS A 122 25.00 -2.68 12.10
CA LYS A 122 25.53 -2.70 13.47
C LYS A 122 25.18 -1.37 14.12
N LEU A 123 24.34 -1.41 15.15
CA LEU A 123 24.00 -0.23 15.93
C LEU A 123 25.31 0.47 16.34
N PRO A 124 25.37 1.81 16.29
CA PRO A 124 26.54 2.53 16.76
C PRO A 124 26.82 2.06 18.19
N MET A 125 28.05 1.59 18.44
CA MET A 125 28.52 1.29 19.78
C MET A 125 28.31 2.54 20.62
N THR A 126 27.28 2.53 21.47
CA THR A 126 27.13 3.58 22.45
C THR A 126 28.32 3.48 23.41
N PRO A 127 28.91 4.60 23.88
CA PRO A 127 30.06 4.57 24.78
C PRO A 127 29.74 3.98 26.16
N PHE A 128 28.48 3.59 26.41
CA PHE A 128 28.02 3.10 27.71
C PHE A 128 28.22 1.59 27.79
N PRO A 129 29.18 1.12 28.61
CA PRO A 129 29.39 -0.31 28.79
C PRO A 129 28.14 -0.95 29.42
N ASN A 130 27.69 -2.05 28.82
CA ASN A 130 26.52 -2.81 29.24
C ASN A 130 26.65 -3.23 30.71
N ARG A 131 25.82 -2.63 31.59
CA ARG A 131 25.90 -2.76 33.06
C ARG A 131 25.50 -4.15 33.58
N ASN A 132 24.97 -5.03 32.71
CA ASN A 132 24.44 -6.34 33.08
C ASN A 132 25.49 -7.46 33.24
N ARG A 133 26.79 -7.15 33.20
CA ARG A 133 27.85 -8.15 33.41
C ARG A 133 28.24 -8.41 34.87
N ARG A 134 27.54 -7.83 35.84
CA ARG A 134 27.79 -8.01 37.29
C ARG A 134 26.60 -8.63 38.00
N ARG A 135 26.21 -9.84 37.61
CA ARG A 135 25.45 -10.72 38.50
C ARG A 135 25.74 -12.16 38.12
N CYS A 136 26.00 -12.97 39.14
CA CYS A 136 26.38 -14.39 39.13
C CYS A 136 27.89 -14.65 39.03
N GLY A 137 28.48 -15.01 40.17
CA GLY A 137 29.82 -15.60 40.27
C GLY A 137 30.49 -15.33 41.61
N ASP A 138 29.95 -15.88 42.70
CA ASP A 138 30.71 -16.37 43.87
C ASP A 138 29.72 -16.99 44.88
N GLY A 139 29.25 -18.18 44.53
CA GLY A 139 28.59 -19.11 45.43
C GLY A 139 29.28 -20.45 45.28
N ALA A 140 30.45 -20.62 45.89
CA ALA A 140 31.15 -21.90 45.92
C ALA A 140 31.84 -22.13 47.28
N ALA A 141 31.25 -23.05 48.03
CA ALA A 141 31.87 -24.02 48.94
C ALA A 141 32.61 -23.53 50.21
N ALA A 142 31.93 -23.61 51.35
CA ALA A 142 32.55 -23.96 52.64
C ALA A 142 31.92 -25.27 53.14
N LYS A 143 32.75 -26.33 53.17
CA LYS A 143 32.41 -27.70 53.54
C LYS A 143 32.08 -27.83 55.03
N GLN A 144 31.12 -28.68 55.35
CA GLN A 144 30.97 -29.33 56.65
C GLN A 144 32.08 -30.39 56.81
N THR A 145 32.80 -30.40 57.93
CA THR A 145 33.45 -31.61 58.49
C THR A 145 33.61 -31.45 60.01
N SER A 146 32.95 -32.39 60.70
CA SER A 146 33.22 -33.01 62.02
C SER A 146 33.55 -32.16 63.24
#